data_AF-A0A6A0QUX2-F1
#
_entry.id   AF-A0A6A0QUX2-F1
#
_cell.length_a   1.000
_cell.length_b   1.000
_cell.length_c   1.000
_cell.angle_alpha   90.00
_cell.angle_beta   90.00
_cell.angle_gamma   90.00
#
_symmetry.space_group_name_H-M   'P 1'
#
loop_
_entity.id
_entity.type
_entity.pdbx_description
1 polymer ?
#
loop_
_entity_poly.entity_id
_entity_poly.type
_entity_poly.pdbx_seq_one_letter_code
_entity_poly.pdbx_strand_id
1 'polypeptide(L)'
;MDNIGLVFVDGPPGTLHPLVRYPALPLLRPRLAANATVVLDDFIRDQEQEIANRWSEEFPELKMTEHQFEKGAAVLRLLANRQTETPQSSR
;
A
#
# COMPACT_ATOMS: atom_id res chain seq x y z
N MET A 1 -8.15 16.39 2.86
CA MET A 1 -7.14 15.53 3.52
C MET A 1 -6.46 14.85 2.37
N ASP A 2 -5.31 15.37 1.99
CA ASP A 2 -4.60 15.05 0.75
C ASP A 2 -3.11 14.94 1.08
N ASN A 3 -2.32 14.32 0.20
CA ASN A 3 -0.89 14.06 0.42
C ASN A 3 -0.61 13.11 1.61
N ILE A 4 -1.37 12.01 1.69
CA ILE A 4 -1.21 10.99 2.73
C ILE A 4 0.08 10.20 2.45
N GLY A 5 1.07 10.29 3.33
CA GLY A 5 2.34 9.57 3.20
C GLY A 5 2.30 8.13 3.73
N LEU A 6 1.38 7.81 4.63
CA LEU A 6 1.24 6.48 5.23
C LEU A 6 -0.23 6.13 5.43
N VAL A 7 -0.60 4.93 5.00
CA VAL A 7 -1.86 4.27 5.35
C VAL A 7 -1.52 2.98 6.08
N PHE A 8 -2.06 2.81 7.28
CA PHE A 8 -1.92 1.57 8.05
C PHE A 8 -3.31 0.94 8.17
N VAL A 9 -3.46 -0.27 7.64
CA VAL A 9 -4.74 -0.99 7.56
C VAL A 9 -4.71 -2.16 8.53
N ASP A 10 -5.11 -1.86 9.76
CA ASP A 10 -5.36 -2.83 10.83
C ASP A 10 -6.88 -2.84 11.08
N GLY A 11 -7.59 -3.57 10.22
CA GLY A 11 -9.05 -3.66 10.27
C GLY A 11 -9.57 -4.26 11.59
N PRO A 12 -10.91 -4.36 11.73
CA PRO A 12 -11.52 -5.02 12.89
C PRO A 12 -11.18 -6.53 12.92
N PRO A 13 -11.52 -7.26 14.01
CA PRO A 13 -11.31 -8.71 14.10
C PRO A 13 -11.82 -9.42 12.84
N GLY A 14 -11.04 -10.36 12.29
CA GLY A 14 -11.26 -10.99 10.98
C GLY A 14 -12.57 -11.78 10.79
N THR A 15 -13.48 -11.77 11.76
CA THR A 15 -14.75 -12.52 11.75
C THR A 15 -15.93 -11.74 11.17
N LEU A 16 -15.79 -10.44 10.88
CA LEU A 16 -16.92 -9.59 10.48
C LEU A 16 -17.37 -9.80 9.02
N HIS A 17 -16.44 -9.86 8.06
CA HIS A 17 -16.74 -10.11 6.64
C HIS A 17 -15.45 -10.41 5.86
N PRO A 18 -15.47 -11.31 4.86
CA PRO A 18 -14.33 -11.49 3.96
C PRO A 18 -13.90 -10.18 3.32
N LEU A 19 -12.58 -9.98 3.20
CA LEU A 19 -11.97 -8.84 2.51
C LEU A 19 -12.35 -7.47 3.09
N VAL A 20 -12.71 -7.37 4.38
CA VAL A 20 -13.15 -6.10 5.02
C VAL A 20 -12.11 -4.97 4.92
N ARG A 21 -10.83 -5.32 4.80
CA ARG A 21 -9.71 -4.38 4.66
C ARG A 21 -9.51 -3.91 3.20
N TYR A 22 -10.05 -4.62 2.20
CA TYR A 22 -9.90 -4.33 0.78
C TYR A 22 -10.21 -2.89 0.35
N PRO A 23 -11.32 -2.25 0.78
CA PRO A 23 -11.68 -0.92 0.26
C PRO A 23 -10.70 0.18 0.68
N ALA A 24 -9.81 -0.07 1.66
CA ALA A 24 -8.88 0.95 2.15
C ALA A 24 -8.00 1.54 1.05
N LEU A 25 -7.35 0.70 0.23
CA LEU A 25 -6.48 1.19 -0.84
C LEU A 25 -7.27 1.86 -1.98
N PRO A 26 -8.31 1.25 -2.58
CA PRO A 26 -9.09 1.90 -3.65
C PRO A 26 -9.68 3.25 -3.24
N LEU A 27 -10.15 3.39 -2.00
CA LEU A 27 -10.75 4.64 -1.52
C LEU A 27 -9.70 5.73 -1.25
N LEU A 28 -8.52 5.36 -0.75
CA LEU A 28 -7.49 6.31 -0.35
C LEU A 28 -6.48 6.61 -1.46
N ARG A 29 -6.40 5.78 -2.50
CA ARG A 29 -5.46 5.92 -3.64
C ARG A 29 -5.43 7.33 -4.25
N PRO A 30 -6.55 8.05 -4.48
CA PRO A 30 -6.52 9.40 -5.04
C PRO A 30 -5.89 10.46 -4.12
N ARG A 31 -5.71 10.14 -2.83
CA ARG A 31 -5.23 11.06 -1.79
C ARG A 31 -3.80 10.77 -1.34
N LEU A 32 -3.19 9.69 -1.85
CA LEU A 32 -1.83 9.28 -1.50
C LEU A 32 -0.79 10.26 -2.05
N ALA A 33 0.26 10.48 -1.26
CA ALA A 33 1.47 11.16 -1.71
C ALA A 33 2.20 10.33 -2.79
N ALA A 34 3.05 10.98 -3.58
CA ALA A 34 3.82 10.31 -4.65
C ALA A 34 4.81 9.23 -4.15
N ASN A 35 5.15 9.26 -2.87
CA ASN A 35 6.01 8.30 -2.19
C ASN A 35 5.30 7.59 -1.02
N ALA A 36 3.97 7.49 -1.08
CA ALA A 36 3.19 6.91 0.01
C ALA A 36 3.49 5.43 0.23
N THR A 37 3.35 5.02 1.49
CA THR A 37 3.43 3.63 1.92
C THR A 37 2.07 3.19 2.44
N VAL A 38 1.65 1.98 2.06
CA VAL A 38 0.43 1.33 2.53
C VAL A 38 0.85 0.04 3.21
N VAL A 39 0.40 -0.17 4.44
CA VAL A 39 0.71 -1.36 5.24
C VAL A 39 -0.59 -2.09 5.52
N LEU A 40 -0.62 -3.38 5.21
CA LEU A 40 -1.69 -4.30 5.57
C LEU A 40 -1.19 -5.22 6.68
N ASP A 41 -1.81 -5.12 7.86
CA ASP A 41 -1.50 -6.00 8.99
C ASP A 41 -2.22 -7.36 8.88
N ASP A 42 -1.90 -8.31 9.76
CA ASP A 42 -2.49 -9.66 9.82
C ASP A 42 -2.27 -10.51 8.55
N PHE A 43 -1.14 -10.32 7.84
CA PHE A 43 -0.86 -10.97 6.55
C PHE A 43 -0.77 -12.51 6.61
N ILE A 44 -0.63 -13.10 7.80
CA ILE A 44 -0.73 -14.56 7.99
C ILE A 44 -2.09 -15.13 7.57
N ARG A 45 -3.13 -14.32 7.47
CA ARG A 45 -4.49 -14.76 7.11
C ARG A 45 -4.68 -14.80 5.59
N ASP A 46 -5.36 -15.85 5.11
CA ASP A 46 -5.65 -16.04 3.69
C ASP A 46 -6.44 -14.87 3.06
N GLN A 47 -7.34 -14.25 3.83
CA GLN A 47 -8.13 -13.12 3.35
C GLN A 47 -7.25 -11.89 3.13
N GLU A 48 -6.33 -11.59 4.03
CA GLU A 48 -5.37 -10.50 3.90
C GLU A 48 -4.37 -10.74 2.76
N GLN A 49 -3.96 -12.00 2.53
CA GLN A 49 -3.17 -12.37 1.36
C GLN A 49 -3.93 -12.12 0.05
N GLU A 50 -5.20 -12.54 -0.01
CA GLU A 50 -6.09 -12.28 -1.16
C GLU A 50 -6.25 -10.78 -1.41
N ILE A 51 -6.41 -9.96 -0.36
CA ILE A 51 -6.49 -8.50 -0.48
C ILE A 51 -5.20 -7.94 -1.10
N ALA A 52 -4.04 -8.37 -0.60
CA ALA A 52 -2.75 -7.85 -1.06
C ALA A 52 -2.46 -8.26 -2.51
N ASN A 53 -2.87 -9.48 -2.91
CA ASN A 53 -2.79 -9.95 -4.28
C ASN A 53 -3.67 -9.09 -5.21
N ARG A 54 -4.94 -8.87 -4.86
CA ARG A 54 -5.83 -7.99 -5.63
C ARG A 54 -5.30 -6.58 -5.75
N TRP A 55 -4.80 -6.01 -4.65
CA TRP A 55 -4.18 -4.69 -4.68
C TRP A 55 -2.97 -4.62 -5.60
N SER A 56 -2.13 -5.66 -5.62
CA SER A 56 -0.97 -5.72 -6.51
C SER A 56 -1.35 -5.83 -7.98
N GLU A 57 -2.46 -6.51 -8.30
CA GLU A 57 -3.01 -6.61 -9.64
C GLU A 57 -3.69 -5.32 -10.11
N GLU A 58 -4.49 -4.70 -9.25
CA GLU A 58 -5.26 -3.48 -9.55
C GLU A 58 -4.39 -2.22 -9.58
N PHE A 59 -3.33 -2.18 -8.80
CA PHE A 59 -2.44 -1.02 -8.66
C PHE A 59 -0.97 -1.40 -8.93
N PRO A 60 -0.61 -1.73 -10.18
CA PRO A 60 0.72 -2.21 -10.54
C PRO A 60 1.85 -1.18 -10.28
N GLU A 61 1.51 0.09 -10.07
CA GLU A 61 2.46 1.13 -9.67
C GLU A 61 2.93 1.01 -8.21
N LEU A 62 2.20 0.27 -7.36
CA LEU A 62 2.62 -0.04 -6.01
C LEU A 62 3.47 -1.31 -5.99
N LYS A 63 4.69 -1.20 -5.46
CA LYS A 63 5.53 -2.38 -5.24
C LYS A 63 5.21 -2.99 -3.89
N MET A 64 4.74 -4.23 -3.91
CA MET A 64 4.47 -5.01 -2.71
C MET A 64 5.72 -5.76 -2.24
N THR A 65 5.94 -5.74 -0.93
CA THR A 65 6.91 -6.59 -0.23
C THR A 65 6.26 -7.18 1.01
N GLU A 66 6.51 -8.46 1.25
CA GLU A 66 6.05 -9.16 2.44
C GLU A 66 7.10 -9.09 3.54
N HIS A 67 6.65 -8.87 4.78
CA HIS A 67 7.50 -8.85 5.95
C HIS A 67 7.06 -9.93 6.94
N GLN A 68 8.00 -10.81 7.28
CA GLN A 68 7.79 -11.92 8.21
C GLN A 68 7.92 -11.41 9.66
N PHE A 69 6.79 -11.10 10.28
CA PHE A 69 6.63 -10.82 11.71
C PHE A 69 5.74 -11.90 12.35
N GLU A 70 5.43 -11.81 13.65
CA GLU A 70 4.54 -12.78 14.33
C GLU A 70 3.23 -13.03 13.57
N LYS A 71 2.64 -11.97 13.02
CA LYS A 71 1.40 -12.02 12.21
C LYS A 71 1.58 -11.69 10.74
N GLY A 72 2.81 -11.38 10.33
CA GLY A 72 3.14 -10.90 8.99
C GLY A 72 2.55 -9.53 8.64
N ALA A 73 3.14 -8.86 7.65
CA ALA A 73 2.55 -7.66 7.05
C ALA A 73 2.89 -7.57 5.55
N ALA A 74 1.95 -7.09 4.75
CA ALA A 74 2.23 -6.68 3.37
C ALA A 74 2.45 -5.16 3.33
N VAL A 75 3.53 -4.74 2.68
CA VAL A 75 3.89 -3.33 2.50
C VAL A 75 3.88 -3.00 1.01
N LEU A 76 3.01 -2.07 0.61
CA LEU A 76 2.89 -1.57 -0.74
C LEU A 76 3.45 -0.15 -0.81
N ARG A 77 4.38 0.12 -1.71
CA ARG A 77 5.02 1.44 -1.85
C ARG A 77 4.82 2.04 -3.23
N LEU A 78 4.34 3.28 -3.26
CA LEU A 78 4.45 4.14 -4.43
C LEU A 78 5.91 4.59 -4.55
N LEU A 79 6.54 4.25 -5.67
CA LEU A 79 7.84 4.80 -6.00
C LEU A 79 7.64 6.08 -6.79
N ALA A 80 8.05 7.20 -6.22
CA ALA A 80 8.13 8.43 -6.99
C ALA A 80 9.04 8.18 -8.20
N ASN A 81 8.55 8.50 -9.40
CA ASN A 81 9.40 8.61 -10.57
C ASN A 81 10.45 9.66 -10.21
N ARG A 82 11.71 9.23 -10.02
CA ARG A 82 12.82 10.16 -9.92
C ARG A 82 12.88 10.89 -11.25
N GLN A 83 12.30 12.08 -11.32
CA GLN A 83 12.65 13.00 -12.40
C GLN A 83 14.14 13.23 -12.25
N THR A 84 14.90 12.81 -13.25
CA THR A 84 16.30 13.19 -13.43
C THR A 84 16.33 14.72 -13.44
N GLU A 85 16.77 15.32 -12.34
CA GLU A 85 17.21 16.71 -12.36
C GLU A 85 18.27 16.80 -13.45
N THR A 86 17.92 17.48 -14.55
CA THR A 86 18.90 17.83 -15.57
C THR A 86 19.78 18.89 -14.91
N PRO A 87 21.11 18.73 -14.80
CA PRO A 87 21.94 19.80 -14.29
C PRO A 87 21.77 20.99 -15.23
N GLN A 88 21.20 22.07 -14.69
CA GLN A 88 21.03 23.32 -15.40
C GLN A 88 22.42 23.88 -15.70
N SER A 89 22.89 23.62 -16.92
CA SER A 89 24.07 24.24 -17.50
C SER A 89 23.91 25.75 -17.40
N SER A 90 24.65 26.33 -16.46
CA SER A 90 24.71 27.75 -16.21
C SER A 90 26.08 28.22 -16.65
N ARG A 91 26.05 29.11 -17.64
CA ARG A 91 27.16 29.77 -18.31
C ARG A 91 28.13 30.45 -17.37
#